data_AF-A0A2V6GPG6-F1
#
_entry.id   AF-A0A2V6GPG6-F1
#
_cell.length_a   1.000
_cell.length_b   1.000
_cell.length_c   1.000
_cell.angle_alpha   90.00
_cell.angle_beta   90.00
_cell.angle_gamma   90.00
#
_symmetry.space_group_name_H-M   'P 1'
#
loop_
_entity.id
_entity.type
_entity.pdbx_description
1 polymer ?
#
loop_
_entity_poly.entity_id
_entity_poly.type
_entity_poly.pdbx_seq_one_letter_code
_entity_poly.pdbx_strand_id
1 'polypeptide(L)'
;MKSFLSILILAPGIAFATDETSTFDAKAAERFAKLALACVDKEYPNKISHVLNSDADVAPPRKLTPAFCGCYDWHSSVHGHWLLVRL
;
A
#
# COMPACT_ATOMS: atom_id res chain seq x y z
N MET A 1 45.35 34.23 43.24
CA MET A 1 44.06 33.64 43.67
C MET A 1 43.32 33.20 42.43
N LYS A 2 42.83 31.96 42.43
CA LYS A 2 42.57 31.13 41.24
C LYS A 2 41.37 31.65 40.43
N SER A 3 41.58 31.97 39.16
CA SER A 3 40.52 32.31 38.21
C SER A 3 39.72 31.05 37.89
N PHE A 4 38.44 31.02 38.28
CA PHE A 4 37.52 29.94 37.93
C PHE A 4 36.98 30.18 36.53
N LEU A 5 37.59 29.54 35.53
CA LEU A 5 37.08 29.49 34.17
C LEU A 5 35.82 28.61 34.15
N SER A 6 34.65 29.23 34.10
CA SER A 6 33.38 28.52 33.99
C SER A 6 33.21 28.03 32.55
N ILE A 7 33.34 26.72 32.33
CA ILE A 7 33.06 26.07 31.05
C ILE A 7 31.53 26.01 30.90
N LEU A 8 30.99 26.82 29.99
CA LEU A 8 29.59 26.78 29.58
C LEU A 8 29.40 25.54 28.69
N ILE A 9 28.92 24.43 29.26
CA ILE A 9 28.58 23.23 28.49
C ILE A 9 27.27 23.52 27.75
N LEU A 10 27.36 23.74 26.44
CA LEU A 10 26.20 23.83 25.55
C LEU A 10 25.62 22.42 25.38
N ALA A 11 24.64 22.06 26.21
CA ALA A 11 23.89 20.82 26.03
C ALA A 11 23.07 20.94 24.72
N PRO A 12 23.16 19.98 23.79
CA PRO A 12 22.32 19.99 22.61
C PRO A 12 20.86 19.83 23.07
N GLY A 13 20.01 20.79 22.73
CA GLY A 13 18.58 20.67 22.95
C GLY A 13 18.05 19.46 22.19
N ILE A 14 17.62 18.44 22.93
CA ILE A 14 16.87 17.32 22.35
C ILE A 14 15.54 17.91 21.88
N ALA A 15 15.41 18.12 20.57
CA ALA A 15 14.13 18.43 19.97
C ALA A 15 13.26 17.18 20.07
N PHE A 16 12.20 17.24 20.87
CA PHE A 16 11.15 16.24 20.81
C PHE A 16 10.45 16.38 19.46
N ALA A 17 10.46 15.31 18.66
CA ALA A 17 9.62 15.25 17.48
C ALA A 17 8.16 15.38 17.93
N THR A 18 7.41 16.29 17.31
CA THR A 18 5.96 16.32 17.46
C THR A 18 5.42 15.03 16.86
N ASP A 19 4.66 14.29 17.65
CA ASP A 19 3.96 13.09 17.19
C ASP A 19 2.76 13.53 16.34
N GLU A 20 3.06 14.01 15.13
CA GLU A 20 2.06 14.35 14.11
C GLU A 20 1.40 13.04 13.67
N THR A 21 0.32 12.68 14.36
CA THR A 21 -0.48 11.52 14.00
C THR A 21 -1.10 11.80 12.63
N SER A 22 -0.57 11.16 11.58
CA SER A 22 -1.11 11.33 10.24
C SER A 22 -2.55 10.85 10.20
N THR A 23 -3.50 11.77 10.12
CA THR A 23 -4.92 11.43 9.99
C THR A 23 -5.19 11.00 8.57
N PHE A 24 -5.96 9.92 8.40
CA PHE A 24 -6.44 9.50 7.09
C PHE A 24 -7.55 10.45 6.63
N ASP A 25 -7.24 11.35 5.70
CA ASP A 25 -8.17 12.36 5.19
C ASP A 25 -8.75 11.99 3.81
N ALA A 26 -9.66 12.83 3.30
CA ALA A 26 -10.29 12.61 2.00
C ALA A 26 -9.29 12.58 0.83
N LYS A 27 -8.18 13.33 0.91
CA LYS A 27 -7.13 13.33 -0.13
C LYS A 27 -6.37 12.02 -0.12
N ALA A 28 -6.08 11.46 1.06
CA ALA A 28 -5.51 10.13 1.18
C ALA A 28 -6.46 9.07 0.59
N ALA A 29 -7.75 9.11 0.95
CA ALA A 29 -8.76 8.20 0.42
C ALA A 29 -8.84 8.25 -1.12
N GLU A 30 -8.88 9.45 -1.71
CA GLU A 30 -8.92 9.62 -3.16
C GLU A 30 -7.69 9.01 -3.85
N ARG A 31 -6.50 9.19 -3.29
CA ARG A 31 -5.25 8.60 -3.83
C ARG A 31 -5.32 7.07 -3.82
N PHE A 32 -5.80 6.47 -2.73
CA PHE A 32 -5.95 5.02 -2.63
C PHE A 32 -7.02 4.48 -3.58
N ALA A 33 -8.17 5.15 -3.69
CA ALA A 33 -9.21 4.79 -4.65
C ALA A 33 -8.66 4.80 -6.09
N LYS A 34 -7.90 5.82 -6.47
CA LYS A 34 -7.26 5.90 -7.80
C LYS A 34 -6.31 4.75 -8.07
N LEU A 35 -5.54 4.29 -7.09
CA LEU A 35 -4.65 3.13 -7.26
C LEU A 35 -5.43 1.85 -7.57
N ALA A 36 -6.52 1.59 -6.84
CA ALA A 36 -7.36 0.41 -7.10
C ALA A 36 -8.08 0.52 -8.45
N LEU A 37 -8.71 1.66 -8.73
CA LEU A 37 -9.46 1.90 -9.97
C LEU A 37 -8.56 1.87 -11.22
N ALA A 38 -7.27 2.20 -11.10
CA ALA A 38 -6.33 2.13 -12.22
C ALA A 38 -6.12 0.71 -12.75
N CYS A 39 -6.48 -0.32 -11.98
CA CYS A 39 -6.26 -1.71 -12.38
C CYS A 39 -7.48 -2.63 -12.25
N VAL A 40 -8.54 -2.24 -11.54
CA VAL A 40 -9.67 -3.11 -11.18
C VAL A 40 -10.30 -3.86 -12.36
N ASP A 41 -10.34 -3.23 -13.55
CA ASP A 41 -10.87 -3.81 -14.79
C ASP A 41 -9.78 -4.22 -15.81
N LYS A 42 -8.49 -4.09 -15.44
CA LYS A 42 -7.36 -4.33 -16.34
C LYS A 42 -6.90 -5.78 -16.27
N GLU A 43 -7.31 -6.58 -17.26
CA GLU A 43 -7.01 -8.02 -17.28
C GLU A 43 -5.55 -8.38 -17.58
N TYR A 44 -4.79 -7.54 -18.30
CA TYR A 44 -3.40 -7.86 -18.67
C TYR A 44 -2.42 -6.68 -18.49
N PRO A 45 -1.14 -6.95 -18.15
CA PRO A 45 -0.57 -8.26 -17.80
C PRO A 45 -1.11 -8.81 -16.47
N ASN A 46 -1.22 -10.13 -16.34
CA ASN A 46 -1.71 -10.80 -15.13
C ASN A 46 -0.88 -12.05 -14.81
N LYS A 47 -0.41 -12.13 -13.56
CA LYS A 47 0.32 -13.25 -12.98
C LYS A 47 -0.68 -14.23 -12.39
N ILE A 48 -0.84 -15.36 -13.05
CA ILE A 48 -1.73 -16.43 -12.60
C ILE A 48 -0.97 -17.33 -11.62
N SER A 49 -1.52 -17.51 -10.42
CA SER A 49 -1.10 -18.52 -9.45
C SER A 49 -2.28 -19.47 -9.23
N HIS A 50 -2.34 -20.53 -10.04
CA HIS A 50 -3.40 -21.52 -10.06
C HIS A 50 -2.78 -22.91 -10.08
N VAL A 51 -3.26 -23.81 -9.20
CA VAL A 51 -2.82 -25.21 -9.19
C VAL A 51 -3.51 -25.93 -10.34
N LEU A 52 -2.75 -26.65 -11.16
CA LEU A 52 -3.25 -27.41 -12.30
C LEU A 52 -3.21 -28.91 -11.95
N ASN A 53 -4.33 -29.60 -12.14
CA ASN A 53 -4.41 -31.05 -12.09
C ASN A 53 -4.26 -31.68 -13.49
N SER A 54 -4.58 -30.90 -14.53
CA SER A 54 -4.40 -31.29 -15.93
C SER A 54 -4.25 -30.06 -16.83
N ASP A 55 -3.89 -30.28 -18.10
CA ASP A 55 -3.79 -29.21 -19.10
C ASP A 55 -5.13 -28.48 -19.34
N ALA A 56 -6.26 -29.13 -19.03
CA ALA A 56 -7.58 -28.52 -19.15
C ALA A 56 -7.83 -27.38 -18.14
N ASP A 57 -7.02 -27.28 -17.09
CA ASP A 57 -7.13 -26.23 -16.07
C ASP A 57 -6.45 -24.91 -16.51
N VAL A 58 -5.71 -24.92 -17.62
CA VAL A 58 -5.08 -23.72 -18.18
C VAL A 58 -6.14 -22.83 -18.82
N ALA A 59 -6.43 -21.68 -18.20
CA ALA A 59 -7.42 -20.75 -18.69
C ALA A 59 -7.01 -19.28 -18.43
N PRO A 60 -7.57 -18.29 -19.16
CA PRO A 60 -7.29 -16.88 -18.93
C PRO A 60 -7.91 -16.37 -17.61
N PRO A 61 -7.45 -15.22 -17.07
CA PRO A 61 -7.92 -14.69 -15.78
C PRO A 61 -9.44 -14.56 -15.69
N ARG A 62 -10.13 -14.06 -16.73
CA ARG A 62 -11.61 -13.97 -16.75
C ARG A 62 -12.35 -15.30 -16.61
N LYS A 63 -11.68 -16.44 -16.85
CA LYS A 63 -12.25 -17.78 -16.65
C LYS A 63 -11.90 -18.34 -15.28
N LEU A 64 -10.69 -18.09 -14.78
CA LEU A 64 -10.22 -18.58 -13.49
C LEU A 64 -10.81 -17.79 -12.31
N THR A 65 -10.86 -16.46 -12.41
CA THR A 65 -11.29 -15.57 -11.32
C THR A 65 -12.17 -14.42 -11.83
N PRO A 66 -13.41 -14.68 -12.31
CA PRO A 66 -14.19 -13.70 -13.08
C PRO A 66 -14.43 -12.34 -12.42
N ALA A 67 -14.70 -12.31 -11.12
CA ALA A 67 -14.91 -11.05 -10.38
C ALA A 67 -13.60 -10.35 -9.98
N PHE A 68 -12.47 -11.03 -10.15
CA PHE A 68 -11.15 -10.62 -9.68
C PHE A 68 -10.09 -10.88 -10.76
N CYS A 69 -10.46 -10.68 -12.02
CA CYS A 69 -9.58 -10.92 -13.16
C CYS A 69 -8.77 -9.69 -13.56
N GLY A 70 -9.09 -8.52 -13.01
CA GLY A 70 -8.29 -7.32 -13.18
C GLY A 70 -7.03 -7.31 -12.31
N CYS A 71 -6.30 -6.21 -12.37
CA CYS A 71 -5.02 -5.99 -11.70
C CYS A 71 -3.94 -6.99 -12.10
N TYR A 72 -2.74 -6.82 -11.52
CA TYR A 72 -1.59 -7.64 -11.87
C TYR A 72 -1.76 -9.11 -11.46
N ASP A 73 -2.55 -9.41 -10.42
CA ASP A 73 -2.95 -10.77 -10.07
C ASP A 73 -4.27 -10.78 -9.28
N TRP A 74 -4.79 -11.98 -9.06
CA TRP A 74 -6.02 -12.21 -8.29
C TRP A 74 -5.99 -11.55 -6.91
N HIS A 75 -4.89 -11.70 -6.16
CA HIS A 75 -4.76 -11.14 -4.81
C HIS A 75 -4.84 -9.61 -4.83
N SER A 76 -4.13 -8.97 -5.76
CA SER A 76 -4.15 -7.53 -5.96
C SER A 76 -5.57 -7.03 -6.26
N SER A 77 -6.31 -7.77 -7.09
CA SER A 77 -7.71 -7.46 -7.41
C SER A 77 -8.60 -7.56 -6.16
N VAL A 78 -8.45 -8.60 -5.34
CA VAL A 78 -9.21 -8.76 -4.07
C VAL A 78 -8.92 -7.60 -3.12
N HIS A 79 -7.64 -7.23 -2.95
CA HIS A 79 -7.26 -6.11 -2.10
C HIS A 79 -7.81 -4.78 -2.63
N GLY A 80 -7.77 -4.55 -3.95
CA GLY A 80 -8.31 -3.35 -4.58
C GLY A 80 -9.82 -3.22 -4.39
N HIS A 81 -10.58 -4.31 -4.60
CA HIS A 81 -12.03 -4.32 -4.35
C HIS A 81 -12.36 -4.07 -2.88
N TRP A 82 -11.66 -4.74 -1.97
CA TRP A 82 -11.89 -4.56 -0.54
C TRP A 82 -11.56 -3.14 -0.07
N LEU A 83 -10.46 -2.57 -0.57
CA LEU A 83 -10.11 -1.18 -0.34
C LEU A 83 -11.26 -0.25 -0.77
N LEU A 84 -11.76 -0.40 -2.01
CA LEU A 84 -12.82 0.45 -2.55
C LEU A 84 -14.13 0.38 -1.76
N VAL A 85 -14.47 -0.80 -1.19
CA VAL A 85 -15.67 -0.97 -0.35
C VAL A 85 -15.51 -0.33 1.04
N ARG A 86 -14.27 -0.13 1.50
CA ARG A 86 -13.95 0.35 2.85
C ARG A 86 -13.62 1.84 2.93
N LEU A 87 -13.30 2.48 1.80
CA LEU A 87 -13.12 3.93 1.68
C LEU A 87 -14.45 4.67 1.76
#